data_AF-I7A122-F1
#
_entry.id   AF-I7A122-F1
#
_cell.length_a   1.000
_cell.length_b   1.000
_cell.length_c   1.000
_cell.angle_alpha   90.00
_cell.angle_beta   90.00
_cell.angle_gamma   90.00
#
_symmetry.space_group_name_H-M   'P 1'
#
loop_
_entity.id
_entity.type
_entity.pdbx_description
1 polymer ?
#
loop_
_entity_poly.entity_id
_entity_poly.type
_entity_poly.pdbx_seq_one_letter_code
_entity_poly.pdbx_strand_id
1 'polypeptide(L)' 'TIITLALMMKMAAAPFHFWLPEVSQGTTTMTTLTILTWQKIAPLTILLNTNNKINTPLILLSATLSIIIGGLGGLNQTQL' A
#
# COMPACT_ATOMS: atom_id res chain seq x y z
N THR A 1 16.09 -4.89 4.09
CA THR A 1 15.80 -4.37 2.74
C THR A 1 14.87 -5.26 1.94
N ILE A 2 15.11 -6.58 1.84
CA ILE A 2 14.20 -7.50 1.13
C ILE A 2 12.82 -7.56 1.81
N ILE A 3 12.79 -7.75 3.14
CA ILE A 3 11.55 -7.78 3.92
C ILE A 3 10.77 -6.46 3.79
N THR A 4 11.46 -5.31 3.78
CA THR A 4 10.82 -4.00 3.62
C THR A 4 10.20 -3.84 2.22
N LEU A 5 10.90 -4.28 1.17
CA LEU A 5 10.35 -4.27 -0.21
C LEU A 5 9.13 -5.20 -0.33
N ALA A 6 9.21 -6.40 0.25
CA ALA A 6 8.10 -7.36 0.24
C ALA A 6 6.86 -6.83 0.98
N LEU A 7 7.04 -6.18 2.14
CA LEU A 7 5.95 -5.56 2.88
C LEU A 7 5.35 -4.36 2.12
N MET A 8 6.18 -3.52 1.49
CA MET A 8 5.68 -2.41 0.67
C MET A 8 4.83 -2.90 -0.51
N MET A 9 5.23 -3.99 -1.19
CA MET A 9 4.44 -4.61 -2.25
C MET A 9 3.07 -5.09 -1.73
N LYS A 10 3.04 -5.83 -0.62
CA LYS A 10 1.78 -6.29 0.01
C LYS A 10 0.91 -5.14 0.48
N MET A 11 1.51 -4.06 0.94
CA MET A 11 0.81 -2.85 1.36
C MET A 11 0.36 -1.97 0.18
N ALA A 12 0.71 -2.30 -1.06
CA ALA A 12 0.49 -1.46 -2.23
C ALA A 12 1.05 -0.03 -2.04
N ALA A 13 2.18 0.09 -1.33
CA ALA A 13 2.86 1.37 -1.15
C ALA A 13 3.66 1.72 -2.42
N ALA A 14 3.75 2.99 -2.77
CA ALA A 14 4.53 3.41 -3.94
C ALA A 14 6.01 2.99 -3.84
N PRO A 15 6.64 2.54 -4.95
CA PRO A 15 6.14 2.51 -6.34
C PRO A 15 5.28 1.28 -6.70
N PHE A 16 4.96 0.41 -5.75
CA PHE A 16 4.27 -0.88 -5.98
C PHE A 16 2.74 -0.81 -5.89
N HIS A 17 2.17 0.37 -6.08
CA HIS A 17 0.76 0.66 -5.83
C HIS A 17 -0.15 0.35 -7.03
N PHE A 18 0.41 0.18 -8.23
CA PHE A 18 -0.33 0.11 -9.50
C PHE A 18 -1.38 -1.00 -9.59
N TRP A 19 -1.18 -2.12 -8.91
CA TRP A 19 -2.13 -3.22 -8.94
C TRP A 19 -3.43 -2.92 -8.17
N LEU A 20 -3.37 -2.03 -7.18
CA LEU A 20 -4.49 -1.83 -6.25
C LEU A 20 -5.70 -1.17 -6.94
N PRO A 21 -5.56 -0.09 -7.74
CA PRO A 21 -6.70 0.52 -8.44
C PRO A 21 -7.39 -0.43 -9.43
N GLU A 22 -6.62 -1.24 -10.17
CA GLU A 22 -7.17 -2.20 -11.14
C GLU A 22 -7.95 -3.31 -10.44
N VAL A 23 -7.38 -3.88 -9.37
CA VAL A 23 -8.05 -4.92 -8.58
C VAL A 23 -9.28 -4.38 -7.84
N SER A 24 -9.23 -3.13 -7.36
CA SER A 24 -10.40 -2.54 -6.70
C SER A 24 -11.54 -2.30 -7.69
N GLN A 25 -11.26 -1.78 -8.88
CA GLN A 25 -12.29 -1.54 -9.90
C GLN A 25 -12.83 -2.84 -10.52
N GLY A 26 -11.98 -3.87 -10.64
CA GLY A 26 -12.35 -5.15 -11.26
C GLY A 26 -13.09 -6.14 -10.36
N THR A 27 -13.30 -5.83 -9.07
CA THR A 27 -13.89 -6.77 -8.09
C THR A 27 -15.11 -6.18 -7.38
N THR A 28 -15.88 -7.03 -6.68
CA THR A 28 -17.07 -6.59 -5.93
C THR A 28 -16.70 -5.65 -4.77
N THR A 29 -17.64 -4.81 -4.33
CA THR A 29 -17.43 -3.89 -3.20
C THR A 29 -17.06 -4.59 -1.89
N MET A 30 -17.58 -5.80 -1.65
CA MET A 30 -17.19 -6.58 -0.45
C MET A 30 -15.76 -7.10 -0.55
N THR A 31 -15.31 -7.52 -1.74
CA THR A 31 -13.91 -7.92 -1.95
C THR A 31 -12.97 -6.73 -1.85
N THR A 32 -13.33 -5.55 -2.39
CA THR A 32 -12.51 -4.35 -2.23
C THR A 32 -12.40 -3.92 -0.77
N LEU A 33 -13.49 -3.95 -0.02
CA LEU A 33 -13.50 -3.63 1.40
C LEU A 33 -12.57 -4.54 2.19
N THR A 34 -12.61 -5.86 1.94
CA THR A 34 -11.72 -6.81 2.62
C THR A 34 -10.24 -6.63 2.24
N ILE A 35 -9.94 -6.30 0.98
CA ILE A 35 -8.57 -6.01 0.51
C ILE A 35 -8.03 -4.71 1.13
N LEU A 36 -8.86 -3.66 1.22
CA LEU A 36 -8.44 -2.35 1.73
C LEU A 36 -8.33 -2.29 3.26
N THR A 37 -9.04 -3.17 3.97
CA THR A 37 -9.05 -3.18 5.45
C THR A 37 -8.33 -4.40 6.02
N TRP A 38 -8.93 -5.58 5.87
CA TRP A 38 -8.50 -6.80 6.54
C TRP A 38 -7.11 -7.25 6.11
N GLN A 39 -6.80 -7.16 4.81
CA GLN A 39 -5.50 -7.58 4.27
C GLN A 39 -4.34 -6.67 4.68
N LYS A 40 -4.62 -5.46 5.20
CA LYS A 40 -3.58 -4.54 5.69
C LYS A 40 -3.11 -4.86 7.12
N ILE A 41 -3.93 -5.57 7.91
CA ILE A 41 -3.65 -5.83 9.33
C ILE A 41 -2.36 -6.64 9.50
N ALA A 42 -2.23 -7.79 8.83
CA ALA A 42 -1.07 -8.67 9.02
C ALA A 42 0.27 -8.04 8.55
N PRO A 43 0.36 -7.38 7.39
CA PRO A 43 1.59 -6.68 7.01
C PRO A 43 1.97 -5.54 7.97
N LEU A 44 0.99 -4.79 8.50
CA LEU A 44 1.23 -3.74 9.49
C LEU A 44 1.78 -4.29 10.80
N THR A 45 1.24 -5.41 11.31
CA THR A 45 1.76 -6.03 12.54
C THR A 45 3.21 -6.51 12.37
N ILE A 46 3.57 -7.06 11.20
CA ILE A 46 4.95 -7.44 10.91
C ILE A 46 5.86 -6.20 10.86
N LEU A 47 5.41 -5.11 10.23
CA LEU A 47 6.16 -3.85 10.18
C LEU A 47 6.43 -3.31 11.59
N LEU A 48 5.41 -3.30 12.45
CA LEU A 48 5.52 -2.85 13.84
C LEU A 48 6.49 -3.72 14.65
N ASN A 49 6.36 -5.05 14.55
CA ASN A 49 7.20 -5.99 15.29
C ASN A 49 8.67 -5.97 14.82
N THR A 50 8.93 -5.52 13.59
CA THR A 50 10.27 -5.48 13.00
C THR A 50 10.83 -4.06 12.84
N ASN A 51 10.20 -3.05 13.44
CA ASN A 51 10.55 -1.63 13.29
C ASN A 51 12.06 -1.33 13.47
N ASN A 52 12.68 -1.95 14.47
CA ASN A 52 14.10 -1.72 14.79
C ASN A 52 15.08 -2.29 13.74
N LYS A 53 14.62 -3.12 12.80
CA LYS A 53 15.44 -3.80 11.77
C LYS A 53 15.12 -3.33 10.35
N ILE A 54 14.25 -2.33 10.23
CA ILE A 54 13.73 -1.83 8.97
C ILE A 54 14.59 -0.66 8.46
N ASN A 55 14.65 -0.50 7.14
CA ASN A 55 15.36 0.62 6.51
C ASN A 55 14.47 1.88 6.50
N THR A 56 14.65 2.74 7.51
CA THR A 56 13.84 3.95 7.72
C THR A 56 13.83 4.95 6.55
N PRO A 57 14.95 5.32 5.89
CA PRO A 57 14.91 6.24 4.76
C PRO A 57 14.10 5.70 3.58
N LEU A 58 14.17 4.37 3.34
CA LEU A 58 13.42 3.73 2.27
C LEU A 58 11.90 3.75 2.55
N ILE A 59 11.48 3.53 3.80
CA ILE A 59 10.07 3.66 4.18
C ILE A 59 9.59 5.10 4.05
N LEU A 60 10.36 6.08 4.54
CA LEU A 60 9.99 7.49 4.43
C LEU A 60 9.85 7.93 2.97
N LEU A 61 10.77 7.52 2.10
CA LEU A 61 10.67 7.75 0.67
C LEU A 61 9.40 7.12 0.08
N SER A 62 9.09 5.88 0.44
CA SER A 62 7.86 5.23 -0.02
C SER A 62 6.59 5.94 0.48
N ALA A 63 6.62 6.45 1.71
CA ALA A 63 5.50 7.15 2.31
C ALA A 63 5.23 8.49 1.60
N THR A 64 6.27 9.30 1.38
CA THR A 64 6.12 10.57 0.64
C THR A 64 5.66 10.33 -0.79
N LEU A 65 6.23 9.34 -1.49
CA LEU A 65 5.77 8.95 -2.82
C LEU A 65 4.30 8.49 -2.82
N SER A 66 3.89 7.70 -1.83
CA SER A 66 2.51 7.22 -1.72
C SER A 66 1.50 8.35 -1.55
N ILE A 67 1.85 9.37 -0.76
CA ILE A 67 1.01 10.56 -0.55
C ILE A 67 0.88 11.36 -1.85
N ILE A 68 2.01 11.62 -2.52
CA ILE A 68 2.01 12.41 -3.76
C ILE A 68 1.23 11.69 -4.86
N ILE A 69 1.51 10.42 -5.10
CA ILE A 69 0.91 9.67 -6.21
C ILE A 69 -0.56 9.36 -5.92
N GLY A 70 -0.89 8.98 -4.68
CA GLY A 70 -2.29 8.76 -4.29
C GLY A 70 -3.12 10.04 -4.37
N GLY A 71 -2.55 11.17 -3.91
CA GLY A 71 -3.21 12.48 -3.99
C GLY A 71 -3.47 12.93 -5.42
N LEU A 72 -2.45 12.88 -6.29
CA LEU A 72 -2.59 13.28 -7.70
C LEU A 72 -3.45 12.29 -8.50
N GLY A 73 -3.27 10.98 -8.26
CA GLY A 73 -4.03 9.93 -8.96
C GLY A 73 -5.52 9.96 -8.65
N GLY A 74 -5.89 10.28 -7.40
CA GLY A 74 -7.29 10.40 -6.99
C GLY A 74 -8.04 11.56 -7.66
N LEU A 75 -7.35 12.64 -8.05
CA LEU A 75 -7.98 13.80 -8.70
C LEU A 75 -8.55 13.47 -10.09
N ASN A 76 -8.00 12.46 -10.77
CA ASN A 76 -8.41 12.07 -12.12
C ASN A 76 -9.28 10.80 -12.14
N GLN A 77 -9.83 10.39 -10.99
CA GLN A 77 -10.61 9.17 -10.86
C GLN A 77 -12.11 9.49 -10.76
N THR A 78 -12.91 8.96 -11.69
CA THR A 78 -14.38 9.11 -11.68
C THR A 78 -15.11 7.94 -11.03
N GLN A 79 -14.45 6.79 -10.93
CA GLN A 79 -14.99 5.60 -10.26
C GLN A 79 -14.83 5.72 -8.75
N LEU A 80 -15.82 5.19 -8.02
CA LEU A 80 -15.71 4.90 -6.58
C LEU A 80 -14.83 3.67 -6.34
#